data_AF-A0A2E0UHP7-F1
#
_entry.id   AF-A0A2E0UHP7-F1
#
_cell.length_a   1.000
_cell.length_b   1.000
_cell.length_c   1.000
_cell.angle_alpha   90.00
_cell.angle_beta   90.00
_cell.angle_gamma   90.00
#
_symmetry.space_group_name_H-M   'P 1'
#
loop_
_entity.id
_entity.type
_entity.pdbx_description
1 polymer ?
#
loop_
_entity_poly.entity_id
_entity_poly.type
_entity_poly.pdbx_seq_one_letter_code
_entity_poly.pdbx_strand_id
1 'polypeptide(L)'
;MLDMQVRTQIEKLDSNELRQLYNWIRKLLPPAVVYQQKPTKCGCKKCKKGGKGHGLYWYAYFTYQNKTHCVYLGKEKREVDPLEVISKK
;
A
#
# COMPACT_ATOMS: atom_id res chain seq x y z
N MET A 1 -0.54 4.75 23.38
CA MET A 1 -0.65 3.41 24.04
C MET A 1 -2.12 3.05 24.10
N LEU A 2 -2.51 1.80 23.84
CA LEU A 2 -3.90 1.37 24.03
C LEU A 2 -4.24 1.33 25.51
N ASP A 3 -5.48 1.70 25.84
CA ASP A 3 -6.03 1.59 27.17
C ASP A 3 -5.98 0.13 27.70
N MET A 4 -5.78 -0.02 29.02
CA MET A 4 -5.59 -1.33 29.64
C MET A 4 -6.84 -2.22 29.53
N GLN A 5 -8.04 -1.62 29.67
CA GLN A 5 -9.30 -2.35 29.55
C GLN A 5 -9.51 -2.85 28.12
N VAL A 6 -9.14 -2.04 27.13
CA VAL A 6 -9.20 -2.42 25.70
C VAL A 6 -8.27 -3.59 25.40
N ARG A 7 -7.04 -3.60 25.95
CA ARG A 7 -6.10 -4.73 25.79
C ARG A 7 -6.68 -6.03 26.34
N THR A 8 -7.19 -6.00 27.57
CA THR A 8 -7.78 -7.17 28.22
C THR A 8 -9.00 -7.71 27.46
N GLN A 9 -9.75 -6.86 26.77
CA GLN A 9 -10.84 -7.31 25.90
C GLN A 9 -10.32 -7.99 24.61
N ILE A 10 -9.29 -7.43 23.96
CA ILE A 10 -8.69 -8.00 22.75
C ILE A 10 -8.06 -9.37 23.03
N GLU A 11 -7.39 -9.54 24.17
CA GLU A 11 -6.74 -10.80 24.57
C GLU A 11 -7.72 -11.97 24.76
N LYS A 12 -9.02 -11.69 24.92
CA LYS A 12 -10.07 -12.70 25.07
C LYS A 12 -10.67 -13.14 23.73
N LEU A 13 -10.36 -12.46 22.63
CA LEU A 13 -10.93 -12.74 21.32
C LEU A 13 -10.28 -13.97 20.68
N ASP A 14 -11.07 -14.77 20.00
CA ASP A 14 -10.56 -15.87 19.19
C ASP A 14 -10.02 -15.38 17.82
N SER A 15 -9.46 -16.30 17.03
CA SER A 15 -8.88 -15.97 15.72
C SER A 15 -9.89 -15.40 14.71
N ASN A 16 -11.14 -15.83 14.76
CA ASN A 16 -12.19 -15.36 13.86
C ASN A 16 -12.67 -13.96 14.27
N GLU A 17 -12.88 -13.74 15.55
CA GLU A 17 -13.24 -12.43 16.11
C GLU A 17 -12.15 -11.39 15.87
N LEU A 18 -10.87 -11.76 16.10
CA LEU A 18 -9.72 -10.91 15.77
C LEU A 18 -9.70 -10.52 14.30
N ARG A 19 -10.04 -11.45 13.40
CA ARG A 19 -10.12 -11.17 11.97
C ARG A 19 -11.26 -10.23 11.62
N GLN A 20 -12.41 -10.37 12.27
CA GLN A 20 -13.53 -9.44 12.11
C GLN A 20 -13.18 -8.04 12.61
N LEU A 21 -12.56 -7.94 13.80
CA LEU A 21 -12.07 -6.69 14.37
C LEU A 21 -11.04 -6.02 13.45
N TYR A 22 -10.06 -6.77 12.94
CA TYR A 22 -9.09 -6.28 11.97
C TYR A 22 -9.78 -5.70 10.73
N ASN A 23 -10.74 -6.43 10.15
CA ASN A 23 -11.47 -5.98 8.98
C ASN A 23 -12.30 -4.72 9.26
N TRP A 24 -12.89 -4.60 10.45
CA TRP A 24 -13.63 -3.42 10.86
C TRP A 24 -12.71 -2.21 11.05
N ILE A 25 -11.62 -2.34 11.81
CA ILE A 25 -10.62 -1.28 11.98
C ILE A 25 -10.08 -0.82 10.62
N ARG A 26 -9.78 -1.77 9.73
CA ARG A 26 -9.29 -1.48 8.37
C ARG A 26 -10.29 -0.68 7.52
N LYS A 27 -11.59 -0.74 7.80
CA LYS A 27 -12.60 0.10 7.14
C LYS A 27 -12.59 1.55 7.65
N LEU A 28 -12.16 1.75 8.90
CA LEU A 28 -12.11 3.08 9.54
C LEU A 28 -10.80 3.81 9.26
N LEU A 29 -9.70 3.08 9.09
CA LEU A 29 -8.40 3.66 8.83
C LEU A 29 -8.16 3.89 7.33
N PRO A 30 -7.38 4.92 6.96
CA PRO A 30 -6.88 5.04 5.60
C PRO A 30 -6.16 3.77 5.15
N PRO A 31 -6.25 3.39 3.87
CA PRO A 31 -5.52 2.25 3.32
C PRO A 31 -4.02 2.30 3.64
N ALA A 32 -3.46 1.18 4.12
CA ALA A 32 -2.03 1.07 4.25
C ALA A 32 -1.36 1.14 2.87
N VAL A 33 -0.30 1.95 2.75
CA VAL A 33 0.47 2.12 1.52
C VAL A 33 1.75 1.30 1.58
N VAL A 34 1.96 0.46 0.58
CA VAL A 34 3.19 -0.30 0.36
C VAL A 34 3.98 0.35 -0.77
N TYR A 35 5.25 0.64 -0.53
CA TYR A 35 6.14 1.22 -1.52
C TYR A 35 7.07 0.15 -2.07
N GLN A 36 7.17 0.08 -3.40
CA GLN A 36 8.05 -0.89 -4.07
C GLN A 36 8.80 -0.23 -5.22
N GLN A 37 10.09 -0.53 -5.33
CA GLN A 37 10.87 -0.20 -6.51
C GLN A 37 10.68 -1.27 -7.59
N LYS A 38 10.37 -0.83 -8.82
CA LYS A 38 10.26 -1.72 -9.99
C LYS A 38 11.08 -1.18 -11.16
N PRO A 39 11.75 -2.04 -11.94
CA PRO A 39 12.39 -1.61 -13.17
C PRO A 39 11.32 -1.25 -14.21
N THR A 40 11.38 -0.03 -14.75
CA THR A 40 10.48 0.36 -15.84
C THR A 40 11.10 -0.08 -17.17
N LYS A 41 10.46 -1.03 -17.84
CA LYS A 41 10.85 -1.48 -19.18
C LYS A 41 10.15 -0.61 -20.23
N CYS A 42 10.76 0.49 -20.68
CA CYS A 42 10.14 1.35 -21.71
C CYS A 42 10.10 0.77 -23.13
N GLY A 43 10.53 -0.48 -23.37
CA GLY A 43 10.55 -1.08 -24.72
C GLY A 43 11.47 -0.38 -25.74
N CYS A 44 12.15 0.69 -25.32
CA CYS A 44 13.15 1.50 -26.00
C CYS A 44 14.43 0.68 -26.29
N LYS A 45 15.18 1.01 -27.36
CA LYS A 45 16.36 0.24 -27.81
C LYS A 45 17.40 0.01 -26.69
N LYS A 46 17.60 1.00 -25.81
CA LYS A 46 18.50 0.94 -24.64
C LYS A 46 18.03 -0.04 -23.54
N CYS A 47 16.75 -0.41 -23.49
CA CYS A 47 16.20 -1.40 -22.55
C CYS A 47 16.05 -2.81 -23.13
N LYS A 48 16.14 -2.98 -24.47
CA LYS A 48 15.84 -4.27 -25.15
C LYS A 48 17.03 -5.22 -25.33
N LYS A 49 18.28 -4.72 -25.36
CA LYS A 49 19.48 -5.55 -25.59
C LYS A 49 20.53 -5.31 -24.49
N GLY A 50 20.40 -5.98 -23.35
CA GLY A 50 21.44 -5.99 -22.29
C GLY A 50 21.78 -4.65 -21.62
N GLY A 51 21.11 -3.55 -21.97
CA GLY A 51 21.33 -2.25 -21.36
C GLY A 51 20.71 -2.16 -19.95
N LYS A 52 21.26 -1.26 -19.12
CA LYS A 52 20.94 -1.09 -17.68
C LYS A 52 19.47 -0.79 -17.34
N GLY A 53 18.56 -0.73 -18.32
CA GLY A 53 17.19 -0.25 -18.15
C GLY A 53 17.17 1.25 -17.84
N HIS A 54 15.97 1.84 -17.71
CA HIS A 54 15.82 3.24 -17.26
C HIS A 54 16.08 3.43 -15.74
N GLY A 55 16.45 2.36 -15.05
CA GLY A 55 16.61 2.32 -13.59
C GLY A 55 15.36 1.84 -12.87
N LEU A 56 15.46 1.75 -11.55
CA LEU A 56 14.35 1.43 -10.67
C LEU A 56 13.51 2.69 -10.42
N TYR A 57 12.20 2.51 -10.39
CA TYR A 57 11.24 3.55 -10.10
C TYR A 57 10.34 3.13 -8.94
N TRP A 58 9.97 4.09 -8.12
CA TRP A 58 9.06 3.90 -7.01
C TRP A 58 7.60 3.85 -7.47
N TYR A 59 6.88 2.91 -6.89
CA TYR A 59 5.45 2.76 -7.01
C TYR A 59 4.85 2.65 -5.60
N ALA A 60 3.73 3.33 -5.37
CA ALA A 60 2.89 3.16 -4.20
C ALA A 60 1.70 2.26 -4.53
N TYR A 61 1.43 1.30 -3.65
CA TYR A 61 0.33 0.35 -3.75
C TYR A 61 -0.53 0.43 -2.51
N PHE A 62 -1.84 0.49 -2.69
CA PHE A 62 -2.79 0.35 -1.60
C PHE A 62 -4.08 -0.26 -2.12
N THR A 63 -4.81 -0.94 -1.23
CA THR A 63 -6.10 -1.55 -1.57
C THR A 63 -7.20 -0.84 -0.81
N TYR A 64 -8.18 -0.32 -1.56
CA TYR A 64 -9.37 0.33 -1.04
C TYR A 64 -10.61 -0.28 -1.70
N GLN A 65 -11.62 -0.65 -0.90
CA GLN A 65 -12.87 -1.26 -1.38
C GLN A 65 -12.63 -2.38 -2.43
N ASN A 66 -11.74 -3.32 -2.11
CA ASN A 66 -11.36 -4.45 -2.98
C ASN A 66 -10.71 -4.08 -4.33
N LYS A 67 -10.33 -2.82 -4.52
CA LYS A 67 -9.57 -2.36 -5.70
C LYS A 67 -8.15 -2.03 -5.28
N THR A 68 -7.18 -2.55 -6.02
CA THR A 68 -5.76 -2.21 -5.83
C THR A 68 -5.42 -1.00 -6.69
N HIS A 69 -4.96 0.05 -6.04
CA HIS A 69 -4.48 1.26 -6.67
C HIS A 69 -2.95 1.20 -6.76
N CYS A 70 -2.43 1.74 -7.86
CA CYS A 70 -1.00 1.84 -8.13
C CYS A 70 -0.70 3.27 -8.58
N VAL A 71 0.24 3.92 -7.92
CA VAL A 71 0.69 5.28 -8.25
C VAL A 71 2.17 5.23 -8.59
N TYR A 72 2.52 5.71 -9.78
CA TYR A 72 3.90 5.89 -10.18
C TYR A 72 4.48 7.15 -9.51
N LEU A 73 5.60 6.99 -8.81
CA LEU A 73 6.23 8.08 -8.02
C LEU A 73 7.47 8.66 -8.68
N GLY A 74 8.07 7.96 -9.65
CA GLY A 74 9.32 8.39 -10.25
C GLY A 74 10.54 7.78 -9.56
N LYS A 75 11.69 8.46 -9.63
CA LYS A 75 12.97 7.95 -9.10
C LYS A 75 13.10 8.12 -7.59
N GLU A 76 12.40 9.10 -7.04
CA GLU A 76 12.43 9.42 -5.61
C GLU A 76 11.17 8.90 -4.92
N LYS A 77 11.32 8.42 -3.69
CA LYS A 77 10.19 8.01 -2.88
C LYS A 77 9.54 9.27 -2.32
N ARG A 78 8.24 9.43 -2.58
CA ARG A 78 7.40 10.44 -1.93
C ARG A 78 6.22 9.77 -1.26
N GLU A 79 5.73 10.39 -0.20
CA GLU A 79 4.53 9.91 0.47
C GLU A 79 3.29 10.14 -0.39
N VAL A 80 2.33 9.24 -0.24
CA VAL A 80 1.05 9.28 -0.93
C VAL A 80 -0.04 9.21 0.11
N ASP A 81 -0.96 10.17 0.09
CA ASP A 81 -2.24 10.06 0.78
C ASP A 81 -3.20 9.23 -0.09
N PRO A 82 -3.60 8.03 0.34
CA PRO A 82 -4.56 7.20 -0.37
C PRO A 82 -5.90 7.90 -0.61
N LEU A 83 -6.36 8.71 0.34
CA LEU A 83 -7.68 9.34 0.29
C LEU A 83 -7.73 10.38 -0.82
N GLU A 84 -6.67 11.18 -0.97
CA GLU A 84 -6.55 12.10 -2.11
C GLU A 84 -6.50 11.39 -3.46
N VAL A 85 -5.83 10.23 -3.54
CA VAL A 85 -5.73 9.47 -4.80
C VAL A 85 -7.08 8.86 -5.17
N ILE A 86 -7.87 8.45 -4.18
CA ILE A 86 -9.22 7.93 -4.38
C ILE A 86 -10.18 9.06 -4.78
N SER A 87 -10.09 10.24 -4.17
CA SER A 87 -11.00 11.36 -4.44
C SER A 87 -10.81 12.02 -5.81
N LYS A 88 -9.63 11.84 -6.43
CA LYS A 88 -9.28 12.38 -7.76
C LYS A 88 -9.75 11.49 -8.93
N LYS A 89 -10.43 10.38 -8.67
CA LYS A 89 -10.95 9.44 -9.67
C LYS A 89 -12.47 9.38 -9.65
#